data_AF-C4GLL2-F1
#
_entry.id   AF-C4GLL2-F1
#
_cell.length_a   1.000
_cell.length_b   1.000
_cell.length_c   1.000
_cell.angle_alpha   90.00
_cell.angle_beta   90.00
_cell.angle_gamma   90.00
#
_symmetry.space_group_name_H-M   'P 1'
#
loop_
_entity.id
_entity.type
_entity.pdbx_description
1 polymer ?
#
loop_
_entity_poly.entity_id
_entity_poly.type
_entity_poly.pdbx_seq_one_letter_code
_entity_poly.pdbx_strand_id
1 'polypeptide(L)'
;MYAIQTTSASKANQYQQLLPQLQALIAADADILIATLANVCAVLKEQFNWFWVGFYLVNDSRSELILAPFQGPLACTRIQKGRGVCGQAWVQNQTLVVPDVNRHPDHIACSSQSQSEIVVPLHNGSGEVVGVLDIDHTELAAFDATDAHYLQQLCALLSRQLFQAA
;
A
#
# COMPACT_ATOMS: atom_id res chain seq x y z
N MET A 1 -40.67 2.56 3.76
CA MET A 1 -39.59 2.21 2.82
C MET A 1 -38.62 3.38 2.79
N TYR A 2 -37.53 3.30 3.53
CA TYR A 2 -36.48 4.32 3.47
C TYR A 2 -35.53 3.93 2.35
N ALA A 3 -35.56 4.70 1.27
CA ALA A 3 -34.66 4.54 0.15
C ALA A 3 -33.25 4.93 0.59
N ILE A 4 -32.31 4.00 0.44
CA ILE A 4 -30.88 4.30 0.59
C ILE A 4 -30.51 5.16 -0.61
N GLN A 5 -30.24 6.44 -0.37
CA GLN A 5 -29.66 7.33 -1.38
C GLN A 5 -28.18 6.97 -1.53
N THR A 6 -27.84 6.30 -2.63
CA THR A 6 -26.46 6.14 -3.08
C THR A 6 -25.93 7.48 -3.58
N THR A 7 -25.47 8.32 -2.64
CA THR A 7 -24.44 9.29 -3.00
C THR A 7 -23.16 8.49 -3.20
N SER A 8 -22.58 8.53 -4.39
CA SER A 8 -21.19 8.09 -4.57
C SER A 8 -20.35 8.91 -3.59
N ALA A 9 -19.96 8.31 -2.47
CA ALA A 9 -19.10 8.98 -1.51
C ALA A 9 -17.79 9.31 -2.24
N SER A 10 -17.37 10.58 -2.19
CA SER A 10 -16.10 10.98 -2.77
C SER A 10 -14.98 10.08 -2.24
N LYS A 11 -13.94 9.87 -3.05
CA LYS A 11 -12.78 9.06 -2.66
C LYS A 11 -12.25 9.46 -1.27
N ALA A 12 -12.21 10.77 -0.98
CA ALA A 12 -11.86 11.31 0.33
C ALA A 12 -12.80 10.86 1.45
N ASN A 13 -14.13 10.90 1.24
CA ASN A 13 -15.10 10.46 2.24
C ASN A 13 -14.95 8.96 2.55
N GLN A 14 -14.67 8.13 1.55
CA GLN A 14 -14.42 6.71 1.75
C GLN A 14 -13.22 6.48 2.67
N TYR A 15 -12.09 7.14 2.40
CA TYR A 15 -10.93 7.08 3.30
C TYR A 15 -11.22 7.60 4.71
N GLN A 16 -11.92 8.73 4.84
CA GLN A 16 -12.27 9.31 6.13
C GLN A 16 -13.13 8.38 7.00
N GLN A 17 -14.02 7.62 6.37
CA GLN A 17 -14.85 6.61 7.05
C GLN A 17 -14.06 5.34 7.38
N LEU A 18 -13.11 4.96 6.52
CA LEU A 18 -12.34 3.72 6.67
C LEU A 18 -11.22 3.83 7.70
N LEU A 19 -10.52 4.97 7.75
CA LEU A 19 -9.29 5.13 8.52
C LEU A 19 -9.47 4.86 10.04
N PRO A 20 -10.55 5.33 10.71
CA PRO A 20 -10.80 4.98 12.10
C PRO A 20 -11.01 3.48 12.35
N GLN A 21 -11.62 2.78 11.38
CA GLN A 21 -11.86 1.33 11.47
C GLN A 21 -10.55 0.56 11.33
N LEU A 22 -9.71 0.94 10.35
CA LEU A 22 -8.36 0.39 10.19
C LEU A 22 -7.51 0.66 11.42
N GLN A 23 -7.59 1.85 12.02
CA GLN A 23 -6.86 2.17 13.25
C GLN A 23 -7.26 1.23 14.40
N ALA A 24 -8.56 0.98 14.60
CA ALA A 24 -9.04 0.07 15.64
C ALA A 24 -8.58 -1.37 15.40
N LEU A 25 -8.66 -1.84 14.14
CA LEU A 25 -8.18 -3.15 13.72
C LEU A 25 -6.68 -3.33 13.98
N ILE A 26 -5.85 -2.37 13.53
CA ILE A 26 -4.39 -2.41 13.71
C ILE A 26 -4.01 -2.39 15.19
N ALA A 27 -4.73 -1.61 16.01
CA ALA A 27 -4.47 -1.53 17.44
C ALA A 27 -4.82 -2.81 18.22
N ALA A 28 -5.79 -3.59 17.72
CA ALA A 28 -6.22 -4.82 18.37
C ALA A 28 -5.19 -5.97 18.25
N ASP A 29 -4.47 -6.04 17.13
CA ASP A 29 -3.58 -7.16 16.77
C ASP A 29 -2.13 -6.69 16.47
N ALA A 30 -1.67 -5.63 17.15
CA ALA A 30 -0.38 -4.98 16.86
C ALA A 30 0.83 -5.91 17.07
N ASP A 31 0.71 -6.97 17.88
CA ASP A 31 1.75 -7.97 18.10
C ASP A 31 1.80 -9.06 17.01
N ILE A 32 0.80 -9.13 16.13
CA ILE A 32 0.67 -10.16 15.10
C ILE A 32 0.82 -9.53 13.70
N LEU A 33 2.07 -9.22 13.33
CA LEU A 33 2.42 -8.54 12.08
C LEU A 33 1.69 -9.08 10.85
N ILE A 34 1.76 -10.40 10.60
CA ILE A 34 1.19 -11.00 9.39
C ILE A 34 -0.33 -10.90 9.36
N ALA A 35 -1.00 -11.09 10.50
CA ALA A 35 -2.46 -11.01 10.58
C ALA A 35 -2.93 -9.57 10.33
N THR A 36 -2.25 -8.59 10.94
CA THR A 36 -2.56 -7.17 10.75
C THR A 36 -2.41 -6.74 9.30
N LEU A 37 -1.27 -7.04 8.66
CA LEU A 37 -1.07 -6.70 7.25
C LEU A 37 -2.09 -7.40 6.33
N ALA A 38 -2.39 -8.68 6.58
CA ALA A 38 -3.38 -9.42 5.78
C ALA A 38 -4.78 -8.82 5.88
N ASN A 39 -5.24 -8.46 7.09
CA ASN A 39 -6.55 -7.85 7.28
C ASN A 39 -6.63 -6.45 6.69
N VAL A 40 -5.57 -5.65 6.79
CA VAL A 40 -5.51 -4.33 6.13
C VAL A 40 -5.65 -4.48 4.61
N CYS A 41 -4.95 -5.44 3.99
CA CYS A 41 -5.11 -5.71 2.55
C CYS A 41 -6.54 -6.11 2.20
N ALA A 42 -7.17 -6.98 3.01
CA ALA A 42 -8.55 -7.41 2.79
C ALA A 42 -9.53 -6.23 2.84
N VAL A 43 -9.43 -5.39 3.86
CA VAL A 43 -10.30 -4.21 4.04
C VAL A 43 -10.10 -3.19 2.90
N LEU A 44 -8.86 -2.91 2.52
CA LEU A 44 -8.58 -1.99 1.41
C LEU A 44 -9.11 -2.54 0.07
N LYS A 45 -8.91 -3.84 -0.18
CA LYS A 45 -9.42 -4.52 -1.39
C LYS A 45 -10.95 -4.47 -1.44
N GLU A 46 -11.62 -4.72 -0.34
CA GLU A 46 -13.09 -4.68 -0.26
C GLU A 46 -13.65 -3.26 -0.47
N GLN A 47 -13.03 -2.25 0.15
CA GLN A 47 -13.49 -0.87 0.06
C GLN A 47 -13.31 -0.28 -1.35
N PHE A 48 -12.14 -0.48 -1.96
CA PHE A 48 -11.75 0.24 -3.17
C PHE A 48 -11.73 -0.62 -4.43
N ASN A 49 -11.80 -1.95 -4.30
CA ASN A 49 -11.77 -2.90 -5.41
C ASN A 49 -10.57 -2.71 -6.36
N TRP A 50 -9.43 -2.23 -5.84
CA TRP A 50 -8.19 -2.08 -6.62
C TRP A 50 -7.72 -3.38 -7.22
N PHE A 51 -6.97 -3.36 -8.31
CA PHE A 51 -6.53 -4.59 -8.98
C PHE A 51 -5.64 -5.44 -8.07
N TRP A 52 -4.64 -4.80 -7.46
CA TRP A 52 -3.72 -5.40 -6.50
C TRP A 52 -3.51 -4.44 -5.33
N VAL A 53 -3.40 -4.97 -4.11
CA VAL A 53 -3.01 -4.22 -2.91
C VAL A 53 -2.26 -5.14 -1.97
N GLY A 54 -1.10 -4.72 -1.49
CA GLY A 54 -0.26 -5.58 -0.68
C GLY A 54 0.97 -4.92 -0.13
N PHE A 55 1.76 -5.72 0.58
CA PHE A 55 2.98 -5.25 1.21
C PHE A 55 4.19 -6.00 0.66
N TYR A 56 5.30 -5.27 0.62
CA TYR A 56 6.63 -5.86 0.55
C TYR A 56 7.45 -5.40 1.74
N LEU A 57 8.16 -6.31 2.40
CA LEU A 57 9.00 -6.01 3.56
C LEU A 57 10.48 -6.08 3.21
N VAL A 58 11.28 -5.20 3.79
CA VAL A 58 12.73 -5.15 3.56
C VAL A 58 13.39 -6.38 4.18
N ASN A 59 14.25 -7.01 3.40
CA ASN A 59 15.19 -8.01 3.87
C ASN A 59 16.61 -7.44 3.75
N ASP A 60 17.12 -6.92 4.87
CA ASP A 60 18.43 -6.26 4.92
C ASP A 60 19.58 -7.19 4.50
N SER A 61 19.50 -8.48 4.84
CA SER A 61 20.55 -9.46 4.52
C SER A 61 20.78 -9.63 3.01
N ARG A 62 19.79 -9.30 2.19
CA ARG A 62 19.81 -9.49 0.73
C ARG A 62 19.54 -8.20 -0.05
N SER A 63 19.36 -7.07 0.63
CA SER A 63 19.05 -5.76 0.01
C SER A 63 17.89 -5.82 -0.99
N GLU A 64 16.83 -6.53 -0.60
CA GLU A 64 15.64 -6.75 -1.43
C GLU A 64 14.36 -6.55 -0.61
N LEU A 65 13.28 -6.22 -1.30
CA LEU A 65 11.91 -6.28 -0.83
C LEU A 65 11.37 -7.70 -1.06
N ILE A 66 10.76 -8.29 -0.03
CA ILE A 66 10.13 -9.62 -0.06
C ILE A 66 8.62 -9.47 0.03
N LEU A 67 7.90 -10.18 -0.85
CA LEU A 67 6.44 -10.18 -0.86
C LEU A 67 5.88 -10.64 0.50
N ALA A 68 4.96 -9.85 1.03
CA ALA A 68 4.24 -10.07 2.27
C ALA A 68 2.72 -10.17 1.96
N PRO A 69 1.79 -10.12 2.94
CA PRO A 69 0.36 -10.27 2.65
C PRO A 69 -0.15 -9.29 1.59
N PHE A 70 -0.99 -9.79 0.68
CA PHE A 70 -1.58 -9.03 -0.42
C PHE A 70 -2.93 -9.60 -0.85
N GLN A 71 -3.66 -8.85 -1.67
CA GLN A 71 -4.89 -9.23 -2.35
C GLN A 71 -4.78 -8.88 -3.83
N GLY A 72 -4.97 -9.87 -4.71
CA GLY A 72 -4.83 -9.70 -6.16
C GLY A 72 -4.29 -10.95 -6.84
N PRO A 73 -3.99 -10.89 -8.14
CA PRO A 73 -3.32 -11.98 -8.85
C PRO A 73 -1.89 -12.20 -8.34
N LEU A 74 -1.27 -13.30 -8.79
CA LEU A 74 0.14 -13.64 -8.51
C LEU A 74 1.07 -12.44 -8.80
N ALA A 75 1.98 -12.16 -7.87
CA ALA A 75 2.94 -11.06 -7.96
C ALA A 75 4.40 -11.55 -7.85
N CYS A 76 5.36 -10.65 -8.14
CA CYS A 76 6.78 -10.91 -7.97
C CYS A 76 7.09 -11.16 -6.49
N THR A 77 7.88 -12.19 -6.16
CA THR A 77 8.21 -12.49 -4.75
C THR A 77 9.35 -11.64 -4.19
N ARG A 78 10.17 -11.05 -5.07
CA ARG A 78 11.40 -10.33 -4.73
C ARG A 78 11.56 -9.11 -5.63
N ILE A 79 11.87 -7.96 -5.04
CA ILE A 79 12.17 -6.71 -5.76
C ILE A 79 13.49 -6.14 -5.24
N GLN A 80 14.45 -5.89 -6.13
CA GLN A 80 15.76 -5.35 -5.75
C GLN A 80 15.66 -3.88 -5.36
N LYS A 81 16.50 -3.43 -4.42
CA LYS A 81 16.56 -2.01 -4.02
C LYS A 81 16.78 -1.10 -5.24
N GLY A 82 15.97 -0.04 -5.35
CA GLY A 82 16.04 0.92 -6.45
C GLY A 82 15.44 0.45 -7.78
N ARG A 83 14.94 -0.79 -7.87
CA ARG A 83 14.34 -1.34 -9.09
C ARG A 83 12.82 -1.31 -9.04
N GLY A 84 12.18 -0.93 -10.16
CA GLY A 84 10.72 -0.75 -10.19
C GLY A 84 10.25 0.39 -9.28
N VAL A 85 8.93 0.66 -9.29
CA VAL A 85 8.35 1.73 -8.48
C VAL A 85 8.54 1.44 -6.98
N CYS A 86 8.27 0.19 -6.55
CA CYS A 86 8.54 -0.29 -5.20
C CYS A 86 9.98 -0.04 -4.72
N GLY A 87 10.99 -0.47 -5.49
CA GLY A 87 12.38 -0.29 -5.11
C GLY A 87 12.82 1.18 -5.17
N GLN A 88 12.26 1.98 -6.07
CA GLN A 88 12.50 3.42 -6.14
C GLN A 88 11.90 4.15 -4.93
N ALA A 89 10.68 3.83 -4.52
CA ALA A 89 10.05 4.39 -3.33
C ALA A 89 10.87 4.06 -2.07
N TRP A 90 11.43 2.85 -1.99
CA TRP A 90 12.36 2.47 -0.94
C TRP A 90 13.61 3.36 -0.94
N VAL A 91 14.27 3.56 -2.08
CA VAL A 91 15.49 4.38 -2.17
C VAL A 91 15.23 5.86 -1.89
N GLN A 92 14.15 6.40 -2.46
CA GLN A 92 13.79 7.81 -2.33
C GLN A 92 13.19 8.14 -0.96
N ASN A 93 12.76 7.12 -0.22
CA ASN A 93 12.04 7.26 1.04
C ASN A 93 10.81 8.18 0.91
N GLN A 94 10.07 8.02 -0.19
CA GLN A 94 8.95 8.87 -0.57
C GLN A 94 7.84 8.05 -1.22
N THR A 95 6.61 8.52 -1.04
CA THR A 95 5.46 8.01 -1.77
C THR A 95 5.59 8.33 -3.25
N LEU A 96 5.40 7.32 -4.10
CA LEU A 96 5.40 7.48 -5.55
C LEU A 96 4.00 7.22 -6.09
N VAL A 97 3.49 8.14 -6.91
CA VAL A 97 2.22 8.01 -7.63
C VAL A 97 2.54 7.96 -9.11
N VAL A 98 2.25 6.84 -9.75
CA VAL A 98 2.60 6.57 -11.15
C VAL A 98 1.32 6.47 -11.99
N PRO A 99 0.99 7.51 -12.78
CA PRO A 99 -0.26 7.53 -13.54
C PRO A 99 -0.26 6.59 -14.76
N ASP A 100 0.93 6.22 -15.25
CA ASP A 100 1.11 5.27 -16.35
C ASP A 100 2.39 4.46 -16.12
N VAL A 101 2.24 3.22 -15.64
CA VAL A 101 3.38 2.34 -15.32
C VAL A 101 4.19 1.96 -16.55
N ASN A 102 3.57 1.91 -17.73
CA ASN A 102 4.25 1.56 -18.98
C ASN A 102 5.20 2.66 -19.47
N ARG A 103 5.04 3.88 -18.94
CA ARG A 103 5.91 5.03 -19.20
C ARG A 103 6.92 5.30 -18.08
N HIS A 104 6.83 4.56 -16.97
CA HIS A 104 7.70 4.75 -15.83
C HIS A 104 9.08 4.11 -16.05
N PRO A 105 10.19 4.85 -15.88
CA PRO A 105 11.53 4.29 -16.06
C PRO A 105 11.79 3.11 -15.13
N ASP A 106 12.35 2.04 -15.68
CA ASP A 106 12.71 0.82 -14.95
C ASP A 106 11.50 0.13 -14.27
N HIS A 107 10.30 0.30 -14.83
CA HIS A 107 9.12 -0.42 -14.38
C HIS A 107 9.32 -1.94 -14.49
N ILE A 108 9.09 -2.64 -13.37
CA ILE A 108 9.06 -4.10 -13.31
C ILE A 108 7.59 -4.50 -13.32
N ALA A 109 7.07 -4.82 -14.51
CA ALA A 109 5.69 -5.29 -14.63
C ALA A 109 5.56 -6.71 -14.03
N CYS A 110 4.96 -6.83 -12.85
CA CYS A 110 4.57 -8.14 -12.30
C CYS A 110 3.29 -8.67 -12.97
N SER A 111 2.42 -7.78 -13.47
CA SER A 111 1.23 -8.10 -14.27
C SER A 111 1.12 -7.14 -15.46
N SER A 112 0.81 -7.66 -16.65
CA SER A 112 0.57 -6.85 -17.85
C SER A 112 -0.73 -6.05 -17.81
N GLN A 113 -1.58 -6.30 -16.81
CA GLN A 113 -2.87 -5.62 -16.65
C GLN A 113 -2.78 -4.35 -15.79
N SER A 114 -1.71 -4.17 -15.00
CA SER A 114 -1.51 -2.93 -14.25
C SER A 114 -1.25 -1.76 -15.22
N GLN A 115 -1.89 -0.62 -14.96
CA GLN A 115 -1.80 0.61 -15.75
C GLN A 115 -1.37 1.81 -14.89
N SER A 116 -1.74 1.85 -13.62
CA SER A 116 -1.24 2.85 -12.65
C SER A 116 -0.91 2.18 -11.33
N GLU A 117 -0.01 2.81 -10.56
CA GLU A 117 0.54 2.27 -9.32
C GLU A 117 0.73 3.39 -8.29
N ILE A 118 0.49 3.11 -7.02
CA ILE A 118 0.92 3.97 -5.90
C ILE A 118 1.66 3.13 -4.86
N VAL A 119 2.85 3.61 -4.49
CA VAL A 119 3.70 2.96 -3.49
C VAL A 119 3.93 3.91 -2.32
N VAL A 120 3.70 3.44 -1.10
CA VAL A 120 3.86 4.19 0.15
C VAL A 120 4.84 3.48 1.08
N PRO A 121 5.98 4.09 1.45
CA PRO A 121 6.93 3.50 2.38
C PRO A 121 6.38 3.35 3.81
N LEU A 122 6.80 2.28 4.49
CA LEU A 122 6.66 2.02 5.92
C LEU A 122 7.99 2.25 6.61
N HIS A 123 7.98 2.80 7.82
CA HIS A 123 9.19 3.19 8.55
C HIS A 123 9.31 2.52 9.91
N ASN A 124 10.55 2.29 10.35
CA ASN A 124 10.85 2.01 11.75
C ASN A 124 10.96 3.30 12.59
N GLY A 125 11.27 3.14 13.88
CA GLY A 125 11.48 4.27 14.80
C GLY A 125 12.66 5.20 14.45
N SER A 126 13.64 4.77 13.66
CA SER A 126 14.75 5.62 13.17
C SER A 126 14.41 6.35 11.86
N GLY A 127 13.25 6.10 11.27
CA GLY A 127 12.82 6.69 10.00
C GLY A 127 13.37 5.96 8.77
N GLU A 128 13.96 4.77 8.94
CA GLU A 128 14.41 3.91 7.84
C GLU A 128 13.23 3.12 7.29
N VAL A 129 13.21 2.93 5.97
CA VAL A 129 12.17 2.15 5.30
C VAL A 129 12.34 0.67 5.63
N VAL A 130 11.29 0.07 6.20
CA VAL A 130 11.22 -1.37 6.54
C VAL A 130 10.27 -2.16 5.65
N GLY A 131 9.54 -1.47 4.78
CA GLY A 131 8.66 -2.07 3.79
C GLY A 131 7.94 -1.00 2.98
N VAL A 132 7.07 -1.45 2.08
CA VAL A 132 6.19 -0.59 1.30
C VAL A 132 4.80 -1.20 1.25
N LEU A 133 3.78 -0.35 1.29
CA LEU A 133 2.45 -0.64 0.76
C LEU A 133 2.48 -0.34 -0.74
N ASP A 134 2.04 -1.29 -1.53
CA ASP A 134 1.99 -1.21 -2.99
C ASP A 134 0.56 -1.52 -3.47
N ILE A 135 0.09 -0.75 -4.45
CA ILE A 135 -1.28 -0.79 -4.95
C ILE A 135 -1.28 -0.52 -6.45
N ASP A 136 -1.86 -1.45 -7.22
CA ASP A 136 -2.03 -1.34 -8.66
C ASP A 136 -3.51 -1.16 -9.05
N HIS A 137 -3.71 -0.52 -10.20
CA HIS A 137 -5.00 -0.48 -10.87
C HIS A 137 -4.89 -0.79 -12.37
N THR A 138 -5.95 -1.35 -12.94
CA THR A 138 -6.08 -1.60 -14.39
C THR A 138 -6.43 -0.35 -15.20
N GLU A 139 -6.60 0.80 -14.53
CA GLU A 139 -6.91 2.08 -15.17
C GLU A 139 -5.71 3.01 -15.05
N LEU A 140 -5.52 3.87 -16.05
CA LEU A 140 -4.51 4.93 -16.00
C LEU A 140 -4.92 5.99 -14.99
N ALA A 141 -3.93 6.56 -14.29
CA ALA A 141 -4.11 7.65 -13.33
C ALA A 141 -5.23 7.40 -12.30
N ALA A 142 -5.38 6.16 -11.83
CA ALA A 142 -6.40 5.79 -10.84
C ALA A 142 -6.12 6.42 -9.46
N PHE A 143 -4.84 6.68 -9.18
CA PHE A 143 -4.35 7.24 -7.92
C PHE A 143 -4.00 8.73 -8.06
N ASP A 144 -4.32 9.50 -7.03
CA ASP A 144 -4.08 10.94 -6.97
C ASP A 144 -3.59 11.40 -5.59
N ALA A 145 -3.50 12.71 -5.39
CA ALA A 145 -3.04 13.31 -4.14
C ALA A 145 -3.92 12.93 -2.92
N THR A 146 -5.20 12.62 -3.14
CA THR A 146 -6.11 12.11 -2.11
C THR A 146 -5.65 10.74 -1.62
N ASP A 147 -5.33 9.83 -2.53
CA ASP A 147 -4.82 8.50 -2.19
C ASP A 147 -3.51 8.62 -1.43
N ALA A 148 -2.55 9.39 -1.96
CA ALA A 148 -1.27 9.62 -1.29
C ALA A 148 -1.47 10.15 0.13
N HIS A 149 -2.32 11.17 0.31
CA HIS A 149 -2.56 11.78 1.61
C HIS A 149 -3.10 10.80 2.66
N TYR A 150 -4.09 9.96 2.31
CA TYR A 150 -4.71 9.05 3.27
C TYR A 150 -3.92 7.75 3.47
N LEU A 151 -3.30 7.23 2.41
CA LEU A 151 -2.46 6.03 2.51
C LEU A 151 -1.17 6.31 3.28
N GLN A 152 -0.61 7.52 3.19
CA GLN A 152 0.50 7.95 4.05
C GLN A 152 0.09 7.99 5.53
N GLN A 153 -1.14 8.41 5.85
CA GLN A 153 -1.63 8.35 7.24
C GLN A 153 -1.78 6.91 7.72
N LEU A 154 -2.36 6.03 6.89
CA LEU A 154 -2.47 4.61 7.20
C LEU A 154 -1.08 3.96 7.42
N CYS A 155 -0.13 4.23 6.53
CA CYS A 155 1.23 3.70 6.66
C CYS A 155 1.96 4.26 7.87
N ALA A 156 1.71 5.52 8.25
CA ALA A 156 2.24 6.08 9.50
C ALA A 156 1.66 5.40 10.74
N LEU A 157 0.37 5.01 10.72
CA LEU A 157 -0.25 4.22 11.78
C LEU A 157 0.37 2.81 11.87
N LEU A 158 0.50 2.12 10.75
CA LEU A 158 1.15 0.80 10.69
C LEU A 158 2.61 0.87 11.17
N SER A 159 3.37 1.87 10.71
CA SER A 159 4.75 2.12 11.13
C SER A 159 4.86 2.28 12.64
N ARG A 160 3.98 3.08 13.23
CA ARG A 160 3.94 3.31 14.68
C ARG A 160 3.65 2.02 15.46
N GLN A 161 2.70 1.23 14.99
CA GLN A 161 2.17 0.11 15.76
C GLN A 161 2.97 -1.19 15.59
N LEU A 162 3.58 -1.39 14.42
CA LEU A 162 4.20 -2.66 14.05
C LEU A 162 5.73 -2.60 14.02
N PHE A 163 6.32 -1.42 13.84
CA PHE A 163 7.75 -1.27 13.53
C PHE A 163 8.49 -0.28 14.43
N GLN A 164 7.87 0.17 15.52
CA GLN A 164 8.59 0.89 16.57
C GLN A 164 9.38 -0.10 17.44
N ALA A 165 10.64 0.24 17.71
CA ALA A 165 11.41 -0.46 18.73
C ALA A 165 10.75 -0.24 20.09
N ALA A 166 10.67 -1.31 20.90
CA ALA A 166 10.30 -1.21 22.30
C ALA A 166 11.30 -0.35 23.10
#